data_AF-A0A923UIW8-F1
#
_entry.id   AF-A0A923UIW8-F1
#
_cell.length_a   1.000
_cell.length_b   1.000
_cell.length_c   1.000
_cell.angle_alpha   90.00
_cell.angle_beta   90.00
_cell.angle_gamma   90.00
#
_symmetry.space_group_name_H-M   'P 1'
#
loop_
_entity.id
_entity.type
_entity.pdbx_description
1 polymer ?
#
loop_
_entity_poly.entity_id
_entity_poly.type
_entity_poly.pdbx_seq_one_letter_code
_entity_poly.pdbx_strand_id
1 'polypeptide(L)'
;MKDEDIFDILDGTSSEETMRQHNKMLLESTDYQTLFSEYAHTHALLMDTSIEKTAFNFTDKLIDRWEVSQEVEVVRKSNKLPIYFLIGMSISVILLIILALPIINQSTIQIDFSKPLRILQDKLLTRFFLIINVLVALFFIDKRILKPYFERRIKV
;
A
#
# COMPACT_ATOMS: atom_id res chain seq x y z
N MET A 1 33.87 18.70 -32.05
CA MET A 1 33.40 19.34 -30.81
C MET A 1 31.90 19.25 -30.81
N LYS A 2 31.26 18.93 -29.70
CA LYS A 2 29.79 18.80 -29.63
C LYS A 2 29.17 20.16 -29.35
N ASP A 3 27.87 20.30 -29.63
CA ASP A 3 27.14 21.54 -29.34
C ASP A 3 27.08 21.84 -27.84
N GLU A 4 26.99 20.80 -26.99
CA GLU A 4 27.05 20.93 -25.51
C GLU A 4 28.34 21.61 -25.05
N ASP A 5 29.48 21.23 -25.65
CA ASP A 5 30.78 21.83 -25.34
C ASP A 5 30.83 23.33 -25.70
N ILE A 6 30.07 23.77 -26.70
CA ILE A 6 29.97 25.18 -27.11
C ILE A 6 29.17 25.98 -26.08
N PHE A 7 28.05 25.43 -25.61
CA PHE A 7 27.24 26.08 -24.57
C PHE A 7 27.98 26.17 -23.24
N ASP A 8 28.71 25.13 -22.82
CA ASP A 8 29.54 25.18 -21.62
C ASP A 8 30.62 26.28 -21.69
N ILE A 9 31.13 26.58 -22.89
CA ILE A 9 32.07 27.70 -23.09
C ILE A 9 31.35 29.04 -22.96
N LEU A 10 30.17 29.19 -23.58
CA LEU A 10 29.37 30.42 -23.51
C LEU A 10 28.87 30.71 -22.09
N ASP A 11 28.56 29.66 -21.30
CA ASP A 11 28.17 29.76 -19.90
C ASP A 11 29.38 29.93 -18.94
N GLY A 12 30.61 29.76 -19.44
CA GLY A 12 31.84 29.88 -18.66
C GLY A 12 32.14 28.70 -17.72
N THR A 13 31.47 27.57 -17.91
CA THR A 13 31.61 26.32 -17.12
C THR A 13 32.55 25.30 -17.77
N SER A 14 33.04 25.58 -18.99
CA SER A 14 33.89 24.65 -19.74
C SER A 14 35.22 24.31 -19.07
N SER A 15 35.71 23.09 -19.33
CA SER A 15 37.03 22.64 -18.90
C SER A 15 38.17 23.26 -19.71
N GLU A 16 39.38 23.33 -19.14
CA GLU A 16 40.56 23.91 -19.81
C GLU A 16 40.90 23.20 -21.13
N GLU A 17 40.71 21.88 -21.23
CA GLU A 17 40.98 21.13 -22.46
C GLU A 17 39.95 21.47 -23.56
N THR A 18 38.68 21.64 -23.19
CA THR A 18 37.63 22.08 -24.10
C THR A 18 37.92 23.49 -24.63
N MET A 19 38.40 24.39 -23.77
CA MET A 19 38.80 25.75 -24.15
C MET A 19 39.99 25.74 -25.13
N ARG A 20 40.96 24.85 -24.92
CA ARG A 20 42.10 24.68 -25.83
C ARG A 20 41.66 24.18 -27.20
N GLN A 21 40.74 23.22 -27.23
CA GLN A 21 40.17 22.70 -28.47
C GLN A 21 39.33 23.75 -29.21
N HIS A 22 38.54 24.54 -28.49
CA HIS A 22 37.78 25.67 -29.03
C HIS A 22 38.68 26.70 -29.70
N ASN A 23 39.74 27.16 -29.01
CA ASN A 23 40.71 28.11 -29.57
C ASN A 23 41.38 27.57 -30.83
N LYS A 24 41.72 26.27 -30.85
CA LYS A 24 42.27 25.62 -32.04
C LYS A 24 41.27 25.62 -33.20
N MET A 25 40.02 25.25 -32.95
CA MET A 25 38.98 25.20 -34.00
C MET A 25 38.58 26.60 -34.51
N LEU A 26 38.61 27.62 -33.64
CA LEU A 26 38.42 29.01 -34.04
C LEU A 26 39.51 29.49 -35.01
N LEU A 27 40.75 29.02 -34.88
CA LEU A 27 41.84 29.42 -35.77
C LEU A 27 41.86 28.64 -37.10
N GLU A 28 41.45 27.36 -37.07
CA GLU A 28 41.63 26.43 -38.18
C GLU A 28 40.40 26.32 -39.09
N SER A 29 39.19 26.66 -38.63
CA SER A 29 37.95 26.42 -39.37
C SER A 29 37.03 27.64 -39.42
N THR A 30 36.76 28.12 -40.64
CA THR A 30 35.79 29.20 -40.91
C THR A 30 34.35 28.78 -40.63
N ASP A 31 34.04 27.51 -40.88
CA ASP A 31 32.70 26.95 -40.65
C ASP A 31 32.38 26.92 -39.15
N TYR A 32 33.37 26.55 -38.34
CA TYR A 32 33.25 26.56 -36.89
C TYR A 32 33.10 27.98 -36.32
N GLN A 33 33.83 28.98 -36.85
CA GLN A 33 33.65 30.38 -36.46
C GLN A 33 32.22 30.86 -36.71
N THR A 34 31.66 30.50 -37.87
CA THR A 34 30.29 30.87 -38.24
C THR A 34 29.29 30.22 -37.29
N LEU A 35 29.40 28.91 -37.07
CA LEU A 35 28.56 28.16 -36.14
C LEU A 35 28.63 28.73 -34.70
N PHE A 36 29.84 29.02 -34.21
CA PHE A 36 30.02 29.61 -32.89
C PHE A 36 29.37 31.00 -32.79
N SER A 37 29.47 31.82 -33.83
CA SER A 37 28.84 33.14 -33.85
C SER A 37 27.31 33.07 -33.81
N GLU A 38 26.70 32.10 -34.50
CA GLU A 38 25.26 31.87 -34.46
C GLU A 38 24.79 31.42 -33.07
N TYR A 39 25.53 30.50 -32.44
CA TYR A 39 25.23 30.05 -31.08
C TYR A 39 25.43 31.14 -30.04
N ALA A 40 26.50 31.93 -30.14
CA ALA A 40 26.75 33.06 -29.26
C ALA A 40 25.63 34.11 -29.37
N HIS A 41 25.16 34.39 -30.59
CA HIS A 41 24.04 35.31 -30.81
C HIS A 41 22.74 34.78 -30.20
N THR A 42 22.44 33.50 -30.40
CA THR A 42 21.24 32.85 -29.84
C THR A 42 21.28 32.83 -28.31
N HIS A 43 22.44 32.51 -27.72
CA HIS A 43 22.64 32.51 -26.28
C HIS A 43 22.44 33.90 -25.67
N ALA A 44 23.01 34.95 -26.31
CA ALA A 44 22.79 36.33 -25.88
C ALA A 44 21.30 36.71 -25.94
N LEU A 45 20.58 36.33 -27.01
CA LEU A 45 19.15 36.58 -27.13
C LEU A 45 18.35 35.88 -26.01
N LEU A 46 18.70 34.64 -25.68
CA LEU A 46 18.05 33.89 -24.60
C LEU A 46 18.33 34.49 -23.22
N MET A 47 19.54 35.03 -22.99
CA MET A 47 19.88 35.73 -21.75
C MET A 47 19.15 37.08 -21.60
N ASP A 48 18.95 37.79 -22.71
CA ASP A 48 18.18 39.05 -22.73
C ASP A 48 16.67 38.82 -22.66
N THR A 49 16.21 37.62 -22.97
CA THR A 49 14.80 37.26 -22.83
C THR A 49 14.47 37.19 -21.35
N SER A 50 13.66 38.12 -20.85
CA SER A 50 13.15 38.04 -19.47
C SER A 50 12.35 36.76 -19.32
N ILE A 51 12.95 35.72 -18.74
CA ILE A 51 12.21 34.54 -18.29
C ILE A 51 11.13 35.08 -17.37
N GLU A 52 9.86 34.93 -17.77
CA GLU A 52 8.73 35.33 -16.94
C GLU A 52 8.94 34.71 -15.57
N LYS A 53 9.21 35.56 -14.59
CA LYS A 53 9.48 35.12 -13.23
C LYS A 53 8.28 34.31 -12.81
N THR A 54 8.50 33.03 -12.48
CA THR A 54 7.43 32.18 -11.98
C THR A 54 6.70 32.94 -10.87
N ALA A 55 5.37 32.88 -10.88
CA ALA A 55 4.57 33.57 -9.88
C ALA A 55 5.14 33.24 -8.49
N PHE A 56 5.21 34.24 -7.60
CA PHE A 56 5.86 34.11 -6.29
C PHE A 56 5.41 32.86 -5.49
N ASN A 57 4.20 32.37 -5.77
CA ASN A 57 3.57 31.22 -5.11
C ASN A 57 3.56 29.93 -5.96
N PHE A 58 4.38 29.84 -7.02
CA PHE A 58 4.40 28.67 -7.90
C PHE A 58 4.86 27.43 -7.14
N THR A 59 5.95 27.55 -6.39
CA THR A 59 6.51 26.46 -5.58
C THR A 59 5.54 25.99 -4.50
N ASP A 60 4.91 26.94 -3.78
CA ASP A 60 3.94 26.62 -2.73
C ASP A 60 2.73 25.86 -3.29
N LYS A 61 2.16 26.34 -4.41
CA LYS A 61 1.04 25.65 -5.08
C LYS A 61 1.41 24.25 -5.59
N LEU A 62 2.68 24.04 -5.94
CA LEU A 62 3.17 22.74 -6.39
C LEU A 62 3.31 21.77 -5.23
N ILE A 63 3.84 22.23 -4.11
CA ILE A 63 3.97 21.45 -2.87
C ILE A 63 2.58 21.09 -2.33
N ASP A 64 1.65 22.04 -2.29
CA ASP A 64 0.28 21.80 -1.84
C ASP A 64 -0.40 20.70 -2.67
N ARG A 65 -0.27 20.75 -4.00
CA ARG A 65 -0.85 19.71 -4.88
C ARG A 65 -0.14 18.37 -4.75
N TRP A 66 1.17 18.39 -4.50
CA TRP A 66 1.96 17.19 -4.29
C TRP A 66 1.53 16.47 -3.01
N GLU A 67 1.41 17.19 -1.90
CA GLU A 67 0.94 16.64 -0.62
C GLU A 67 -0.47 16.05 -0.72
N VAL A 68 -1.40 16.76 -1.37
CA VAL A 68 -2.77 16.27 -1.58
C VAL A 68 -2.79 14.97 -2.40
N SER A 69 -1.87 14.82 -3.37
CA SER A 69 -1.78 13.60 -4.18
C SER A 69 -1.17 12.40 -3.45
N GLN A 70 -0.53 12.62 -2.29
CA GLN A 70 0.05 11.55 -1.47
C GLN A 70 -0.93 10.96 -0.45
N GLU A 71 -2.17 11.43 -0.39
CA GLU A 71 -3.22 10.74 0.36
C GLU A 71 -3.52 9.39 -0.31
N VAL A 72 -2.77 8.37 0.11
CA VAL A 72 -2.97 6.98 -0.31
C VAL A 72 -4.39 6.58 0.08
N GLU A 73 -5.27 6.43 -0.91
CA GLU A 73 -6.58 5.84 -0.69
C GLU A 73 -6.40 4.47 -0.04
N VAL A 74 -6.66 4.38 1.26
CA VAL A 74 -6.53 3.15 2.01
C VAL A 74 -7.68 2.25 1.59
N VAL A 75 -7.47 1.45 0.54
CA VAL A 75 -8.46 0.49 0.05
C VAL A 75 -8.71 -0.52 1.16
N ARG A 76 -9.79 -0.29 1.91
CA ARG A 76 -10.19 -1.12 3.05
C ARG A 76 -10.70 -2.46 2.52
N LYS A 77 -9.78 -3.40 2.33
CA LYS A 77 -10.08 -4.74 1.81
C LYS A 77 -11.05 -5.43 2.77
N SER A 78 -12.30 -5.60 2.34
CA SER A 78 -13.35 -6.24 3.13
C SER A 78 -12.98 -7.70 3.36
N ASN A 79 -12.60 -8.03 4.60
CA ASN A 79 -12.23 -9.40 4.97
C ASN A 79 -13.50 -10.21 5.24
N LYS A 80 -13.87 -11.08 4.28
CA LYS A 80 -15.06 -11.96 4.36
C LYS A 80 -14.86 -13.20 5.23
N LEU A 81 -13.68 -13.41 5.80
CA LEU A 81 -13.34 -14.56 6.64
C LEU A 81 -14.27 -14.79 7.85
N PRO A 82 -14.76 -13.76 8.57
CA PRO A 82 -15.74 -13.94 9.64
C PRO A 82 -17.08 -14.53 9.17
N ILE A 83 -17.49 -14.23 7.92
CA ILE A 83 -18.74 -14.71 7.34
C ILE A 83 -18.61 -16.20 7.02
N TYR A 84 -17.50 -16.61 6.39
CA TYR A 84 -17.24 -18.03 6.12
C TYR A 84 -17.14 -18.85 7.40
N PHE A 85 -16.54 -18.30 8.47
CA PHE A 85 -16.48 -18.95 9.76
C PHE A 85 -17.88 -19.17 10.38
N LEU A 86 -18.75 -18.15 10.34
CA LEU A 86 -20.12 -18.27 10.86
C LEU A 86 -20.95 -19.32 10.10
N ILE A 87 -20.81 -19.36 8.77
CA ILE A 87 -21.48 -20.36 7.93
C ILE A 87 -20.99 -21.76 8.31
N GLY A 88 -19.68 -21.95 8.44
CA GLY A 88 -19.08 -23.23 8.86
C GLY A 88 -19.59 -23.70 10.22
N MET A 89 -19.62 -22.80 11.20
CA MET A 89 -20.15 -23.08 12.54
C MET A 89 -21.63 -23.47 12.51
N SER A 90 -22.46 -22.76 11.73
CA SER A 90 -23.88 -23.07 11.59
C SER A 90 -24.09 -24.47 11.00
N ILE A 91 -23.32 -24.83 9.96
CA ILE A 91 -23.39 -26.16 9.33
C ILE A 91 -22.94 -27.24 10.32
N SER A 92 -21.86 -27.02 11.07
CA SER A 92 -21.38 -27.97 12.08
C SER A 92 -22.41 -28.21 13.18
N VAL A 93 -23.10 -27.17 13.66
CA VAL A 93 -24.16 -27.32 14.67
C VAL A 93 -25.34 -28.12 14.12
N ILE A 94 -25.79 -27.83 12.89
CA ILE A 94 -26.87 -28.58 12.24
C ILE A 94 -26.47 -30.06 12.08
N LEU A 95 -25.25 -30.33 11.64
CA LEU A 95 -24.73 -31.69 11.48
C LEU A 95 -24.70 -32.43 12.82
N LEU A 96 -24.29 -31.76 13.89
CA LEU A 96 -24.23 -32.32 15.24
C LEU A 96 -25.64 -32.67 15.77
N ILE A 97 -26.63 -31.82 15.50
CA ILE A 97 -28.05 -32.06 15.84
C ILE A 97 -28.58 -33.28 15.07
N ILE A 98 -28.32 -33.38 13.77
CA ILE A 98 -28.75 -34.52 12.94
C ILE A 98 -28.10 -35.82 13.44
N LEU A 99 -26.82 -35.78 13.81
CA LEU A 99 -26.10 -36.94 14.34
C LEU A 99 -26.58 -37.35 15.74
N ALA A 100 -27.07 -36.39 16.54
CA ALA A 100 -27.61 -36.62 17.88
C ALA A 100 -29.09 -37.09 17.86
N LEU A 101 -29.86 -36.74 16.83
CA LEU A 101 -31.26 -37.14 16.65
C LEU A 101 -31.52 -38.65 16.83
N PRO A 102 -30.76 -39.58 16.22
CA PRO A 102 -30.98 -41.01 16.39
C PRO A 102 -30.64 -41.52 17.81
N ILE A 103 -29.73 -40.85 18.53
CA ILE A 103 -29.38 -41.18 19.93
C ILE A 103 -30.51 -40.75 20.88
N ILE A 104 -31.13 -39.60 20.59
CA ILE A 104 -32.28 -39.08 21.34
C ILE A 104 -33.54 -39.91 21.06
N ASN A 105 -33.75 -40.41 19.85
CA ASN A 105 -34.93 -41.24 19.55
C ASN A 105 -34.89 -42.65 20.17
N GLN A 106 -33.72 -43.14 20.58
CA GLN A 106 -33.59 -44.44 21.27
C GLN A 106 -33.69 -44.33 22.80
N SER A 107 -33.60 -43.13 23.34
CA SER A 107 -33.78 -42.87 24.76
C SER A 107 -35.07 -42.09 24.93
N THR A 108 -36.05 -42.63 25.64
CA THR A 108 -37.20 -41.84 26.10
C THR A 108 -36.69 -40.82 27.12
N ILE A 109 -36.08 -39.74 26.64
CA ILE A 109 -35.63 -38.63 27.47
C ILE A 109 -36.90 -37.90 27.91
N GLN A 110 -37.44 -38.32 29.06
CA GLN A 110 -38.40 -37.52 29.80
C GLN A 110 -37.65 -36.28 30.31
N ILE A 111 -37.66 -35.22 29.52
CA ILE A 111 -37.17 -33.90 29.96
C ILE A 111 -38.18 -33.37 30.97
N ASP A 112 -37.95 -33.69 32.23
CA ASP A 112 -38.75 -33.19 33.35
C ASP A 112 -38.29 -31.75 33.68
N PHE A 113 -39.00 -30.77 33.11
CA PHE A 113 -38.76 -29.34 33.32
C PHE A 113 -39.04 -28.88 34.77
N SER A 114 -39.54 -29.76 35.64
CA SER A 114 -39.82 -29.42 37.05
C SER A 114 -38.55 -29.17 37.87
N LYS A 115 -37.36 -29.61 37.40
CA LYS A 115 -36.07 -29.48 38.11
C LYS A 115 -34.95 -29.00 37.18
N PRO A 116 -34.79 -27.68 36.98
CA PRO A 116 -33.78 -27.12 36.05
C PRO A 116 -32.34 -27.51 36.39
N LEU A 117 -32.03 -27.83 37.66
CA LEU A 117 -30.71 -28.30 38.07
C LEU A 117 -30.36 -29.72 37.57
N ARG A 118 -31.34 -30.58 37.28
CA ARG A 118 -31.08 -31.93 36.76
C ARG A 118 -30.57 -31.92 35.32
N ILE A 119 -30.96 -30.90 34.55
CA ILE A 119 -30.51 -30.65 33.18
C ILE A 119 -28.99 -30.36 33.15
N LEU A 120 -28.45 -29.70 34.19
CA LEU A 120 -27.02 -29.46 34.38
C LEU A 120 -26.23 -30.69 34.86
N GLN A 121 -26.93 -31.71 35.34
CA GLN A 121 -26.33 -32.96 35.82
C GLN A 121 -26.15 -33.98 34.70
N ASP A 122 -26.77 -33.73 33.55
CA ASP A 122 -26.69 -34.59 32.40
C ASP A 122 -25.33 -34.45 31.71
N LYS A 123 -24.57 -35.55 31.67
CA LYS A 123 -23.17 -35.56 31.20
C LYS A 123 -23.04 -35.05 29.77
N LEU A 124 -24.10 -35.19 28.97
CA LEU A 124 -24.10 -34.79 27.57
C LEU A 124 -24.25 -33.27 27.40
N LEU A 125 -25.13 -32.64 28.18
CA LEU A 125 -25.33 -31.19 28.18
C LEU A 125 -24.12 -30.43 28.74
N THR A 126 -23.51 -30.94 29.81
CA THR A 126 -22.30 -30.33 30.38
C THR A 126 -21.12 -30.40 29.42
N ARG A 127 -20.95 -31.53 28.70
CA ARG A 127 -19.93 -31.65 27.63
C ARG A 127 -20.22 -30.70 26.47
N PHE A 128 -21.48 -30.55 26.08
CA PHE A 128 -21.88 -29.62 25.02
C PHE A 128 -21.62 -28.16 25.40
N PHE A 129 -21.99 -27.74 26.61
CA PHE A 129 -21.68 -26.41 27.14
C PHE A 129 -20.18 -26.16 27.26
N LEU A 130 -19.39 -27.18 27.62
CA LEU A 130 -17.95 -27.08 27.69
C LEU A 130 -17.32 -26.90 26.29
N ILE A 131 -17.77 -27.66 25.29
CA ILE A 131 -17.33 -27.51 23.90
C ILE A 131 -17.67 -26.12 23.35
N ILE A 132 -18.88 -25.61 23.62
CA ILE A 132 -19.27 -24.25 23.21
C ILE A 132 -18.39 -23.21 23.91
N ASN A 133 -18.17 -23.34 25.21
CA ASN A 133 -17.30 -22.41 25.93
C ASN A 133 -15.85 -22.46 25.42
N VAL A 134 -15.33 -23.63 25.07
CA VAL A 134 -14.02 -23.77 24.45
C VAL A 134 -13.99 -23.14 23.06
N LEU A 135 -15.02 -23.32 22.23
CA LEU A 135 -15.13 -22.68 20.92
C LEU A 135 -15.21 -21.15 21.02
N VAL A 136 -15.96 -20.63 21.99
CA VAL A 136 -16.04 -19.19 22.26
C VAL A 136 -14.70 -18.66 22.76
N ALA A 137 -14.06 -19.35 23.72
CA ALA A 137 -12.74 -18.98 24.21
C ALA A 137 -11.71 -18.99 23.07
N LEU A 138 -11.74 -20.01 22.22
CA LEU A 138 -10.86 -20.15 21.06
C LEU A 138 -11.13 -19.02 20.06
N PHE A 139 -12.38 -18.63 19.79
CA PHE A 139 -12.71 -17.49 18.94
C PHE A 139 -12.19 -16.15 19.47
N PHE A 140 -12.27 -15.91 20.79
CA PHE A 140 -11.72 -14.71 21.42
C PHE A 140 -10.20 -14.70 21.47
N ILE A 141 -9.59 -15.87 21.67
CA ILE A 141 -8.14 -16.07 21.64
C ILE A 141 -7.60 -15.92 20.22
N ASP A 142 -8.30 -16.44 19.21
CA ASP A 142 -7.93 -16.39 17.79
C ASP A 142 -7.78 -14.93 17.33
N LYS A 143 -8.71 -14.07 17.74
CA LYS A 143 -8.63 -12.61 17.50
C LYS A 143 -7.54 -11.87 18.29
N ARG A 144 -7.05 -12.38 19.43
CA ARG A 144 -5.97 -11.73 20.20
C ARG A 144 -4.58 -12.25 19.84
N ILE A 145 -4.47 -13.54 19.51
CA ILE A 145 -3.19 -14.20 19.24
C ILE A 145 -2.87 -14.21 17.74
N LEU A 146 -3.82 -14.39 16.82
CA LEU A 146 -3.49 -14.43 15.40
C LEU A 146 -3.45 -13.05 14.73
N LYS A 147 -4.13 -12.05 15.29
CA LYS A 147 -4.09 -10.67 14.77
C LYS A 147 -2.66 -10.12 14.59
N PRO A 148 -1.74 -10.24 15.57
CA PRO A 148 -0.35 -9.82 15.38
C PRO A 148 0.42 -10.69 14.37
N TYR A 149 0.03 -11.96 14.15
CA TYR A 149 0.67 -12.84 13.17
C TYR A 149 0.24 -12.53 11.72
N PHE A 150 -1.01 -12.09 11.51
CA PHE A 150 -1.49 -11.68 10.20
C PHE A 150 -1.08 -10.25 9.82
N GLU A 151 -1.03 -9.31 10.77
CA GLU A 151 -0.56 -7.94 10.52
C GLU A 151 0.94 -7.90 10.16
N ARG A 152 1.76 -8.80 10.72
CA ARG A 152 3.21 -8.88 10.40
C ARG A 152 3.52 -9.37 8.98
N ARG A 153 2.59 -10.06 8.31
CA ARG A 153 2.79 -10.56 6.93
C ARG A 153 2.13 -9.70 5.85
N ILE A 154 1.40 -8.65 6.23
CA ILE A 154 0.70 -7.74 5.30
C ILE A 154 1.45 -6.40 5.13
N LYS A 155 2.53 -6.17 5.88
CA LYS A 155 3.54 -5.16 5.55
C LYS A 155 4.54 -5.72 4.53
N VAL A 156 4.12 -5.81 3.27
CA VAL A 156 5.00 -5.77 2.08
C VAL A 156 4.32 -4.88 1.07
#